data_AF-A0A542BL90-F1
#
_entry.id   AF-A0A542BL90-F1
#
_cell.length_a   1.000
_cell.length_b   1.000
_cell.length_c   1.000
_cell.angle_alpha   90.00
_cell.angle_beta   90.00
_cell.angle_gamma   90.00
#
_symmetry.space_group_name_H-M   'P 1'
#
loop_
_entity.id
_entity.type
_entity.pdbx_description
1 polymer ?
#
loop_
_entity_poly.entity_id
_entity_poly.type
_entity_poly.pdbx_seq_one_letter_code
_entity_poly.pdbx_strand_id
1 'polypeptide(L)'
;MKKLTLVIGVIGADCHSVGNKIMERVFTEYGFQVTNLGVMVSQDEYIDAAIETGADAIIVSSIYGHGDTDCLGMRDRCIERGIGDILLYVGGNLVVGKYDFNEVEPKFKAMGFDFVMPPHQELEPLCDQIVQDVKTHNEKLSLEVC
;
A
#
# COMPACT_ATOMS: atom_id res chain seq x y z
N MET A 1 -13.65 3.20 -19.01
CA MET A 1 -13.06 2.29 -17.99
C MET A 1 -13.18 2.97 -16.63
N LYS A 2 -13.50 2.22 -15.56
CA LYS A 2 -13.48 2.74 -14.19
C LYS A 2 -12.02 3.13 -13.86
N LYS A 3 -11.80 4.29 -13.23
CA LYS A 3 -10.48 4.66 -12.71
C LYS A 3 -10.15 3.76 -11.53
N LEU A 4 -8.90 3.28 -11.46
CA LEU A 4 -8.43 2.56 -10.26
C LEU A 4 -8.39 3.53 -9.07
N THR A 5 -8.82 3.05 -7.92
CA THR A 5 -8.92 3.83 -6.68
C THR A 5 -7.86 3.37 -5.71
N LEU A 6 -7.02 4.28 -5.24
CA LEU A 6 -5.90 4.01 -4.35
C LEU A 6 -6.08 4.77 -3.04
N VAL A 7 -5.86 4.09 -1.91
CA VAL A 7 -5.70 4.76 -0.61
C VAL A 7 -4.23 4.83 -0.28
N ILE A 8 -3.73 6.02 0.01
CA ILE A 8 -2.33 6.25 0.36
C ILE A 8 -2.21 7.02 1.68
N GLY A 9 -1.05 6.91 2.33
CA GLY A 9 -0.75 7.69 3.53
C GLY A 9 0.62 7.33 4.12
N VAL A 10 0.91 7.88 5.29
CA VAL A 10 2.07 7.50 6.11
C VAL A 10 1.60 6.92 7.44
N ILE A 11 2.01 5.69 7.75
CA ILE A 11 1.49 4.91 8.87
C ILE A 11 2.12 5.26 10.22
N GLY A 12 1.37 5.03 11.30
CA GLY A 12 1.89 5.02 12.67
C GLY A 12 2.11 6.43 13.20
N ALA A 13 3.25 6.67 13.85
CA ALA A 13 3.63 8.00 14.36
C ALA A 13 4.51 8.79 13.38
N ASP A 14 4.60 8.35 12.13
CA ASP A 14 5.46 8.93 11.12
C ASP A 14 4.82 10.18 10.48
N CYS A 15 5.51 11.33 10.59
CA CYS A 15 5.08 12.63 10.07
C CYS A 15 5.72 13.03 8.72
N HIS A 16 6.46 12.14 8.06
CA HIS A 16 7.18 12.43 6.82
C HIS A 16 6.24 12.57 5.60
N SER A 17 5.76 13.79 5.37
CA SER A 17 4.77 14.06 4.32
C SER A 17 5.28 14.16 2.87
N VAL A 18 6.59 14.36 2.65
CA VAL A 18 7.11 14.72 1.31
C VAL A 18 6.90 13.61 0.29
N GLY A 19 7.35 12.39 0.61
CA GLY A 19 7.19 11.22 -0.28
C GLY A 19 5.70 10.95 -0.57
N ASN A 20 4.86 11.07 0.45
CA ASN A 20 3.42 10.89 0.31
C ASN A 20 2.77 11.89 -0.67
N LYS A 21 3.14 13.17 -0.60
CA LYS A 21 2.66 14.20 -1.56
C LYS A 21 3.16 13.96 -2.98
N ILE A 22 4.38 13.44 -3.13
CA ILE A 22 4.92 13.07 -4.44
C ILE A 22 4.13 11.89 -5.03
N MET A 23 3.85 10.86 -4.22
CA MET A 23 2.99 9.73 -4.62
C MET A 23 1.60 10.21 -5.05
N GLU A 24 0.94 11.04 -4.23
CA GLU A 24 -0.37 11.60 -4.56
C GLU A 24 -0.37 12.28 -5.92
N ARG A 25 0.62 13.13 -6.18
CA ARG A 25 0.77 13.84 -7.45
C ARG A 25 0.97 12.88 -8.62
N VAL A 26 1.94 11.98 -8.54
CA VAL A 26 2.28 11.06 -9.64
C VAL A 26 1.11 10.13 -9.96
N PHE A 27 0.48 9.55 -8.94
CA PHE A 27 -0.67 8.64 -9.10
C PHE A 27 -1.89 9.35 -9.67
N THR A 28 -2.14 10.60 -9.24
CA THR A 28 -3.22 11.42 -9.79
C THR A 28 -2.93 11.82 -11.25
N GLU A 29 -1.70 12.22 -11.57
CA GLU A 29 -1.28 12.59 -12.93
C GLU A 29 -1.34 11.38 -13.89
N TYR A 30 -1.05 10.17 -13.40
CA TYR A 30 -1.20 8.92 -14.17
C TYR A 30 -2.68 8.58 -14.42
N GLY A 31 -3.61 9.08 -13.60
CA GLY A 31 -5.05 8.99 -13.82
C GLY A 31 -5.82 8.14 -12.80
N PHE A 32 -5.18 7.72 -11.71
CA PHE A 32 -5.86 7.06 -10.60
C PHE A 32 -6.75 8.02 -9.81
N GLN A 33 -7.78 7.48 -9.15
CA GLN A 33 -8.50 8.17 -8.09
C GLN A 33 -7.73 7.94 -6.79
N VAL A 34 -7.16 9.00 -6.21
CA VAL A 34 -6.33 8.89 -5.02
C VAL A 34 -7.05 9.45 -3.80
N THR A 35 -7.09 8.68 -2.73
CA THR A 35 -7.52 9.10 -1.40
C THR A 35 -6.28 9.15 -0.51
N ASN A 36 -5.77 10.36 -0.27
CA ASN A 36 -4.61 10.58 0.57
C ASN A 36 -5.02 10.88 2.02
N LEU A 37 -4.67 9.98 2.93
CA LEU A 37 -4.96 10.11 4.37
C LEU A 37 -3.97 11.01 5.11
N GLY A 38 -2.91 11.45 4.44
CA GLY A 38 -1.90 12.32 5.02
C GLY A 38 -0.82 11.54 5.76
N VAL A 39 -0.57 11.91 7.02
CA VAL A 39 0.51 11.35 7.85
C VAL A 39 -0.03 10.93 9.21
N MET A 40 0.74 10.12 9.93
CA MET A 40 0.38 9.60 11.23
C MET A 40 -0.95 8.83 11.24
N VAL A 41 -1.13 7.98 10.22
CA VAL A 41 -2.39 7.29 9.93
C VAL A 41 -2.38 5.90 10.57
N SER A 42 -3.47 5.52 11.23
CA SER A 42 -3.64 4.19 11.81
C SER A 42 -4.05 3.15 10.75
N GLN A 43 -3.80 1.86 11.03
CA GLN A 43 -4.26 0.77 10.15
C GLN A 43 -5.78 0.81 9.91
N ASP A 44 -6.56 1.14 10.94
CA ASP A 44 -8.01 1.22 10.83
C ASP A 44 -8.45 2.35 9.90
N GLU A 45 -7.80 3.52 9.93
CA GLU A 45 -8.10 4.62 9.00
C GLU A 45 -7.83 4.25 7.54
N TYR A 46 -6.75 3.48 7.27
CA TYR A 46 -6.51 2.94 5.93
C TYR A 46 -7.64 2.02 5.46
N ILE A 47 -8.07 1.11 6.34
CA ILE A 47 -9.10 0.11 6.04
C ILE A 47 -10.46 0.79 5.86
N ASP A 48 -10.81 1.75 6.72
CA ASP A 48 -12.05 2.51 6.63
C ASP A 48 -12.12 3.30 5.32
N ALA A 49 -11.05 4.01 4.97
CA ALA A 49 -10.98 4.72 3.70
C ALA A 49 -11.06 3.77 2.50
N ALA A 50 -10.45 2.58 2.58
CA ALA A 50 -10.52 1.59 1.51
C ALA A 50 -11.95 1.08 1.30
N ILE A 51 -12.68 0.83 2.39
CA ILE A 51 -14.10 0.44 2.36
C ILE A 51 -14.96 1.56 1.78
N GLU A 52 -14.82 2.78 2.31
CA GLU A 52 -15.64 3.94 1.92
C GLU A 52 -15.46 4.30 0.45
N THR A 53 -14.26 4.14 -0.08
CA THR A 53 -13.91 4.55 -1.45
C THR A 53 -13.98 3.41 -2.46
N GLY A 54 -14.14 2.16 -2.00
CA GLY A 54 -14.07 0.98 -2.86
C GLY A 54 -12.71 0.85 -3.54
N ALA A 55 -11.66 1.01 -2.73
CA ALA A 55 -10.27 1.02 -3.20
C ALA A 55 -9.86 -0.32 -3.82
N ASP A 56 -9.06 -0.23 -4.88
CA ASP A 56 -8.46 -1.39 -5.55
C ASP A 56 -7.10 -1.77 -4.92
N ALA A 57 -6.44 -0.83 -4.22
CA ALA A 57 -5.22 -1.09 -3.46
C ALA A 57 -5.00 -0.07 -2.32
N ILE A 58 -4.26 -0.51 -1.29
CA ILE A 58 -3.75 0.34 -0.20
C ILE A 58 -2.23 0.43 -0.34
N ILE A 59 -1.68 1.64 -0.30
CA ILE A 59 -0.25 1.91 -0.41
C ILE A 59 0.24 2.61 0.86
N VAL A 60 1.01 1.88 1.64
CA VAL A 60 1.53 2.31 2.94
C VAL A 60 2.93 2.90 2.79
N SER A 61 3.14 4.09 3.33
CA SER A 61 4.47 4.68 3.48
C SER A 61 4.94 4.64 4.94
N SER A 62 6.22 4.30 5.16
CA SER A 62 6.91 4.44 6.44
C SER A 62 8.38 4.78 6.19
N ILE A 63 8.88 5.85 6.81
CA ILE A 63 10.24 6.40 6.64
C ILE A 63 11.05 6.35 7.95
N TYR A 64 10.39 6.35 9.10
CA TYR A 64 11.05 6.38 10.40
C TYR A 64 11.51 5.01 10.95
N GLY A 65 11.43 3.95 10.16
CA GLY A 65 12.01 2.65 10.49
C GLY A 65 11.17 1.73 11.39
N HIS A 66 9.93 2.08 11.73
CA HIS A 66 9.05 1.21 12.54
C HIS A 66 7.92 0.58 11.71
N GLY A 67 8.07 0.53 10.39
CA GLY A 67 7.07 -0.04 9.49
C GLY A 67 6.77 -1.50 9.81
N ASP A 68 7.75 -2.25 10.33
CA ASP A 68 7.54 -3.64 10.73
C ASP A 68 6.60 -3.81 11.92
N THR A 69 6.60 -2.84 12.83
CA THR A 69 5.74 -2.79 14.00
C THR A 69 4.38 -2.23 13.61
N ASP A 70 4.37 -1.14 12.84
CA ASP A 70 3.15 -0.45 12.45
C ASP A 70 2.32 -1.20 11.43
N CYS A 71 2.93 -2.06 10.61
CA CYS A 71 2.22 -2.88 9.63
C CYS A 71 1.85 -4.28 10.15
N LEU A 72 2.29 -4.63 11.37
CA LEU A 72 2.03 -5.95 11.93
C LEU A 72 0.51 -6.17 12.08
N GLY A 73 0.03 -7.30 11.56
CA GLY A 73 -1.38 -7.69 11.60
C GLY A 73 -2.30 -6.90 10.65
N MET A 74 -1.75 -6.10 9.73
CA MET A 74 -2.57 -5.29 8.80
C MET A 74 -3.41 -6.16 7.86
N ARG A 75 -2.83 -7.24 7.31
CA ARG A 75 -3.58 -8.21 6.49
C ARG A 75 -4.71 -8.87 7.27
N ASP A 76 -4.45 -9.33 8.49
CA ASP A 76 -5.47 -9.98 9.32
C ASP A 76 -6.63 -9.02 9.60
N ARG A 77 -6.33 -7.75 9.91
CA ARG A 77 -7.36 -6.71 10.06
C ARG A 77 -8.14 -6.45 8.77
N CYS A 78 -7.49 -6.45 7.60
CA CYS A 78 -8.19 -6.34 6.31
C CYS A 78 -9.21 -7.48 6.13
N ILE A 79 -8.82 -8.72 6.48
CA ILE A 79 -9.69 -9.90 6.42
C ILE A 79 -10.86 -9.76 7.40
N GLU A 80 -10.59 -9.44 8.66
CA GLU A 80 -11.62 -9.25 9.70
C GLU A 80 -12.63 -8.16 9.34
N ARG A 81 -12.18 -7.11 8.65
CA ARG A 81 -13.00 -5.95 8.25
C ARG A 81 -13.70 -6.13 6.90
N GLY A 82 -13.52 -7.29 6.24
CA GLY A 82 -14.24 -7.65 5.02
C GLY A 82 -13.64 -7.10 3.73
N ILE A 83 -12.42 -6.55 3.74
CA ILE A 83 -11.67 -6.20 2.53
C ILE A 83 -10.55 -7.19 2.19
N GLY A 84 -10.43 -8.27 2.98
CA GLY A 84 -9.81 -9.52 2.58
C GLY A 84 -8.41 -9.39 2.00
N ASP A 85 -8.30 -9.80 0.75
CA ASP A 85 -7.10 -9.90 -0.07
C ASP A 85 -6.84 -8.65 -0.93
N ILE A 86 -7.43 -7.50 -0.57
CA ILE A 86 -7.08 -6.20 -1.18
C ILE A 86 -5.57 -6.06 -1.32
N LEU A 87 -5.11 -5.54 -2.46
CA LEU A 87 -3.69 -5.41 -2.72
C LEU A 87 -3.05 -4.43 -1.72
N LEU A 88 -2.05 -4.93 -1.00
CA LEU A 88 -1.29 -4.17 -0.01
C LEU A 88 0.12 -3.90 -0.53
N TYR A 89 0.46 -2.63 -0.66
CA TYR A 89 1.79 -2.14 -0.99
C TYR A 89 2.40 -1.48 0.24
N VAL A 90 3.72 -1.61 0.40
CA VAL A 90 4.47 -0.89 1.44
C VAL A 90 5.80 -0.40 0.91
N GLY A 91 6.20 0.81 1.31
CA GLY A 91 7.45 1.39 0.87
C GLY A 91 8.01 2.48 1.78
N GLY A 92 9.29 2.78 1.57
CA GLY A 92 10.04 3.75 2.35
C GLY A 92 11.19 3.10 3.12
N ASN A 93 11.57 3.71 4.23
CA ASN A 93 12.60 3.19 5.12
C ASN A 93 11.92 2.45 6.28
N LEU A 94 11.71 1.16 6.08
CA LEU A 94 10.76 0.35 6.84
C LEU A 94 11.30 -0.20 8.17
N VAL A 95 12.62 -0.28 8.34
CA VAL A 95 13.27 -0.87 9.53
C VAL A 95 14.38 0.06 10.03
N VAL A 96 14.53 0.21 11.35
CA VAL A 96 15.58 1.03 11.97
C VAL A 96 16.96 0.42 11.74
N GLY A 97 17.80 1.04 10.93
CA GLY A 97 19.20 0.65 10.76
C GLY A 97 19.58 0.48 9.29
N LYS A 98 20.71 -0.19 9.03
CA LYS A 98 21.13 -0.56 7.68
C LYS A 98 20.80 -2.03 7.45
N TYR A 99 19.57 -2.30 7.04
CA TYR A 99 19.15 -3.63 6.60
C TYR A 99 19.30 -3.77 5.09
N ASP A 100 19.67 -4.97 4.65
CA ASP A 100 19.61 -5.34 3.24
C ASP A 100 18.13 -5.48 2.84
N PHE A 101 17.75 -4.94 1.69
CA PHE A 101 16.40 -5.10 1.16
C PHE A 101 16.01 -6.58 1.02
N ASN A 102 16.97 -7.45 0.73
CA ASN A 102 16.77 -8.91 0.64
C ASN A 102 16.33 -9.54 1.98
N GLU A 103 16.55 -8.87 3.10
CA GLU A 103 16.06 -9.29 4.43
C GLU A 103 14.71 -8.63 4.77
N VAL A 104 14.51 -7.39 4.30
CA VAL A 104 13.31 -6.60 4.55
C VAL A 104 12.12 -7.12 3.75
N GLU A 105 12.27 -7.33 2.44
CA GLU A 105 11.17 -7.74 1.58
C GLU A 105 10.48 -9.03 2.06
N PRO A 106 11.19 -10.15 2.35
CA PRO A 106 10.54 -11.37 2.82
C PRO A 106 9.75 -11.18 4.11
N LYS A 107 10.20 -10.28 5.00
CA LYS A 107 9.50 -9.98 6.26
C LYS A 107 8.14 -9.35 6.01
N PHE A 108 8.05 -8.36 5.12
CA PHE A 108 6.77 -7.70 4.80
C PHE A 108 5.87 -8.58 3.93
N LYS A 109 6.44 -9.38 3.02
CA LYS A 109 5.69 -10.41 2.29
C LYS A 109 5.05 -11.42 3.25
N ALA A 110 5.79 -11.85 4.28
CA ALA A 110 5.27 -12.75 5.31
C ALA A 110 4.16 -12.10 6.18
N MET A 111 4.11 -10.77 6.27
CA MET A 111 3.02 -10.02 6.91
C MET A 111 1.78 -9.86 6.01
N GLY A 112 1.83 -10.36 4.77
CA GLY A 112 0.70 -10.34 3.84
C GLY A 112 0.67 -9.16 2.88
N PHE A 113 1.79 -8.41 2.73
CA PHE A 113 1.92 -7.41 1.68
C PHE A 113 2.17 -8.07 0.33
N ASP A 114 1.48 -7.58 -0.70
CA ASP A 114 1.59 -8.08 -2.07
C ASP A 114 2.79 -7.49 -2.79
N PHE A 115 3.24 -6.31 -2.39
CA PHE A 115 4.42 -5.65 -2.95
C PHE A 115 5.18 -4.83 -1.90
N VAL A 116 6.50 -4.96 -1.90
CA VAL A 116 7.40 -4.18 -1.05
C VAL A 116 8.28 -3.36 -1.97
N MET A 117 8.18 -2.04 -1.89
CA MET A 117 8.89 -1.13 -2.79
C MET A 117 10.38 -1.09 -2.44
N PRO A 118 11.30 -1.51 -3.32
CA PRO A 118 12.73 -1.33 -3.13
C PRO A 118 13.11 0.16 -2.98
N PRO A 119 14.23 0.43 -2.26
CA PRO A 119 14.80 1.75 -2.22
C PRO A 119 15.05 2.29 -3.63
N HIS A 120 14.77 3.58 -3.84
CA HIS A 120 15.00 4.28 -5.12
C HIS A 120 14.14 3.83 -6.30
N GLN A 121 13.09 3.03 -6.09
CA GLN A 121 12.15 2.74 -7.15
C GLN A 121 11.45 4.00 -7.66
N GLU A 122 11.34 4.12 -8.98
CA GLU A 122 10.58 5.18 -9.64
C GLU A 122 9.07 4.89 -9.58
N LEU A 123 8.27 5.94 -9.36
CA LEU A 123 6.82 5.82 -9.19
C LEU A 123 6.07 5.62 -10.51
N GLU A 124 6.60 6.11 -11.63
CA GLU A 124 5.95 5.96 -12.94
C GLU A 124 5.85 4.48 -13.37
N PRO A 125 6.93 3.67 -13.34
CA PRO A 125 6.82 2.23 -13.57
C PRO A 125 5.95 1.50 -12.53
N LEU A 126 5.87 2.01 -11.30
CA LEU A 126 5.00 1.44 -10.27
C LEU A 126 3.52 1.59 -10.65
N CYS A 127 3.13 2.67 -11.33
CA CYS A 127 1.75 2.83 -11.81
C CYS A 127 1.36 1.72 -12.80
N ASP A 128 2.22 1.40 -13.75
CA ASP A 128 1.99 0.32 -14.72
C ASP A 128 1.86 -1.04 -13.99
N GLN A 129 2.71 -1.26 -12.99
CA GLN A 129 2.66 -2.47 -12.15
C GLN A 129 1.34 -2.56 -11.37
N ILE A 130 0.88 -1.49 -10.75
CA ILE A 130 -0.41 -1.44 -10.03
C ILE A 130 -1.56 -1.81 -10.97
N VAL A 131 -1.58 -1.28 -12.18
CA VAL A 131 -2.62 -1.61 -13.18
C VAL A 131 -2.63 -3.11 -13.48
N GLN A 132 -1.45 -3.69 -13.69
CA GLN A 132 -1.33 -5.12 -14.01
C GLN A 132 -1.68 -6.01 -12.82
N ASP A 133 -1.31 -5.62 -11.61
CA ASP A 133 -1.61 -6.36 -10.39
C ASP A 133 -3.11 -6.37 -10.10
N VAL A 134 -3.77 -5.22 -10.16
CA VAL A 134 -5.23 -5.12 -9.98
C VAL A 134 -5.97 -5.95 -11.02
N LYS A 135 -5.52 -5.90 -12.28
CA LYS A 135 -6.12 -6.71 -13.35
C LYS A 135 -5.99 -8.21 -13.04
N THR A 136 -4.79 -8.66 -12.68
CA THR A 136 -4.51 -10.07 -12.36
C THR A 136 -5.29 -10.54 -11.13
N HIS A 137 -5.40 -9.68 -10.13
CA HIS A 137 -6.16 -9.92 -8.90
C HIS A 137 -7.66 -10.11 -9.21
N ASN A 138 -8.26 -9.20 -9.99
CA ASN A 138 -9.66 -9.30 -10.39
C ASN A 138 -9.96 -10.53 -11.26
N GLU A 139 -9.01 -10.93 -12.13
CA GLU A 139 -9.12 -12.16 -12.92
C GLU A 139 -9.12 -13.41 -12.03
N LYS A 140 -8.27 -13.46 -11.00
CA LYS A 140 -8.25 -14.57 -10.02
C LYS A 140 -9.55 -14.65 -9.23
N LEU A 141 -10.02 -13.53 -8.69
CA LEU A 141 -11.31 -13.48 -7.97
C LEU A 141 -12.47 -13.94 -8.84
N SER A 142 -12.45 -13.61 -10.15
CA SER A 142 -13.49 -14.07 -11.08
C SER A 142 -13.47 -15.58 -11.31
N LEU A 143 -12.30 -16.22 -11.22
CA LEU A 143 -12.14 -17.67 -11.40
C LEU A 143 -12.51 -18.48 -10.15
N GLU A 144 -12.33 -17.93 -8.96
CA GLU A 144 -12.66 -18.60 -7.69
C GLU A 144 -14.17 -18.64 -7.39
N VAL A 145 -14.95 -17.79 -8.06
CA VAL A 145 -16.41 -17.69 -7.91
C VAL A 145 -17.15 -18.51 -8.99
N CYS A 146 -16.43 -19.17 -9.90
CA CYS A 146 -16.98 -20.10 -10.91
C CYS A 146 -16.99 -21.55 -10.42
#